data_AF-A0A8C7CS19-F1
#
_entry.id   AF-A0A8C7CS19-F1
#
_cell.length_a   1.000
_cell.length_b   1.000
_cell.length_c   1.000
_cell.angle_alpha   90.00
_cell.angle_beta   90.00
_cell.angle_gamma   90.00
#
_symmetry.space_group_name_H-M   'P 1'
#
loop_
_entity.id
_entity.type
_entity.pdbx_description
1 polymer ?
#
loop_
_entity_poly.entity_id
_entity_poly.type
_entity_poly.pdbx_seq_one_letter_code
_entity_poly.pdbx_strand_id
1 'polypeptide(L)'
;MAALSAWFWNERFWLPHNVTWVDLADPAPGVEYPKASHLLSALPLALGIFAVRILFERFIARPCAFLLHIHATSVHWRATPNPVLEKVFTSITKCPDWRHLDGLSKQLDWDVRKVQQWFRHRRNQDKPSVLTKFCESMWRSTFYLCIFTYGIRFLWQCPWMWDTPHCWYNYPYQVLTPGLYHYYVTELGFYWSLMFSQFTDIKRKDFPIMFIHHLATVSLISFSYANNMLRVGSLVMCVHDASDFILEAAKLANYAKYQRLCDFLFVLFAVVFFITRLVIYPLRILNTTLFESWEIIGPYPSWWLFNSLLLVLQVLHVIWSYLIAGIAYKALVRGKRLLFYFLSGVREILLSFHLSFSAESSSSTALFLACPVYLMTIYIFLCSLQCLRMTAVTWRAARRRRLTPTEPMTGGLKWLSLLRQRTAPMAPTATPSPLKAGHRYAPAAGDRGACRLIHTIGPSQVKYVCRGYTAHPLFVRTVLERTISEPVLFGSAL
;
A
#
# COMPACT_ATOMS: atom_id res chain seq x y z
N MET A 1 13.69 14.04 -38.12
CA MET A 1 12.53 14.29 -37.23
C MET A 1 11.19 14.19 -37.98
N ALA A 2 10.97 14.93 -39.07
CA ALA A 2 9.70 14.89 -39.81
C ALA A 2 9.31 13.50 -40.36
N ALA A 3 10.25 12.78 -40.98
CA ALA A 3 9.98 11.42 -41.49
C ALA A 3 9.62 10.41 -40.38
N LEU A 4 10.26 10.50 -39.21
CA LEU A 4 9.94 9.68 -38.04
C LEU A 4 8.56 10.03 -37.47
N SER A 5 8.22 11.32 -37.43
CA SER A 5 6.90 11.79 -36.99
C SER A 5 5.80 11.31 -37.93
N ALA A 6 6.01 11.39 -39.25
CA ALA A 6 5.04 10.92 -40.26
C ALA A 6 4.88 9.39 -40.22
N TRP A 7 5.98 8.66 -40.02
CA TRP A 7 5.92 7.20 -39.83
C TRP A 7 5.17 6.83 -38.54
N PHE A 8 5.45 7.53 -37.44
CA PHE A 8 4.81 7.27 -36.16
C PHE A 8 3.31 7.58 -36.21
N TRP A 9 2.91 8.75 -36.75
CA TRP A 9 1.52 9.18 -36.88
C TRP A 9 0.84 8.64 -38.14
N ASN A 10 1.16 7.41 -38.56
CA ASN A 10 0.52 6.79 -39.72
C ASN A 10 -0.99 6.57 -39.47
N GLU A 11 -1.84 7.17 -40.31
CA GLU A 11 -3.31 7.12 -40.18
C GLU A 11 -3.85 5.69 -40.14
N ARG A 12 -3.27 4.76 -40.92
CA ARG A 12 -3.71 3.35 -40.94
C ARG A 12 -3.50 2.63 -39.62
N PHE A 13 -2.55 3.10 -38.81
CA PHE A 13 -2.32 2.53 -37.48
C PHE A 13 -3.26 3.15 -36.46
N TRP A 14 -3.36 4.48 -36.42
CA TRP A 14 -4.04 5.21 -35.34
C TRP A 14 -5.55 5.34 -35.52
N LEU A 15 -6.05 5.44 -36.75
CA LEU A 15 -7.42 5.86 -37.04
C LEU A 15 -8.27 4.74 -37.70
N PRO A 16 -9.61 4.78 -37.58
CA PRO A 16 -10.52 3.92 -38.33
C PRO A 16 -10.44 4.13 -39.85
N HIS A 17 -10.97 3.18 -40.62
CA HIS A 17 -10.77 3.06 -42.08
C HIS A 17 -11.29 4.21 -42.96
N ASN A 18 -11.94 5.24 -42.39
CA ASN A 18 -12.50 6.39 -43.11
C ASN A 18 -12.19 7.74 -42.44
N VAL A 19 -11.15 7.80 -41.60
CA VAL A 19 -10.81 9.01 -40.83
C VAL A 19 -9.33 9.33 -41.06
N THR A 20 -9.05 10.59 -41.37
CA THR A 20 -7.71 11.14 -41.53
C THR A 20 -7.39 12.12 -40.40
N TRP A 21 -6.11 12.47 -40.22
CA TRP A 21 -5.75 13.50 -39.23
C TRP A 21 -6.28 14.89 -39.62
N VAL A 22 -6.53 15.13 -40.91
CA VAL A 22 -7.12 16.38 -41.41
C VAL A 22 -8.54 16.56 -40.87
N ASP A 23 -9.32 15.49 -40.81
CA ASP A 23 -10.69 15.51 -40.28
C ASP A 23 -10.74 15.89 -38.78
N LEU A 24 -9.63 15.70 -38.07
CA LEU A 24 -9.48 16.03 -36.65
C LEU A 24 -8.72 17.35 -36.40
N ALA A 25 -8.11 17.94 -37.42
CA ALA A 25 -7.28 19.15 -37.30
C ALA A 25 -8.12 20.42 -37.14
N ASP A 26 -9.22 20.51 -37.89
CA ASP A 26 -10.09 21.70 -37.99
C ASP A 26 -11.52 21.40 -37.51
N PRO A 27 -11.75 21.31 -36.18
CA PRO A 27 -13.10 21.13 -35.65
C PRO A 27 -13.98 22.37 -35.89
N ALA A 28 -15.30 22.18 -35.83
CA ALA A 28 -16.26 23.27 -35.92
C ALA A 28 -16.01 24.36 -34.87
N PRO A 29 -16.37 25.64 -35.11
CA PRO A 29 -16.13 26.73 -34.17
C PRO A 29 -16.67 26.42 -32.76
N GLY A 30 -15.80 26.47 -31.75
CA GLY A 30 -16.15 26.17 -30.36
C GLY A 30 -16.01 24.71 -29.94
N VAL A 31 -15.62 23.82 -30.86
CA VAL A 31 -15.30 22.41 -30.58
C VAL A 31 -13.78 22.23 -30.54
N GLU A 32 -13.29 21.48 -29.55
CA GLU A 32 -11.89 21.11 -29.46
C GLU A 32 -11.75 19.59 -29.35
N TYR A 33 -10.84 19.01 -30.13
CA TYR A 33 -10.44 17.62 -30.04
C TYR A 33 -9.10 17.49 -29.31
N PRO A 34 -8.85 16.36 -28.62
CA PRO A 34 -7.59 16.12 -27.92
C PRO A 34 -6.41 16.10 -28.90
N LYS A 35 -5.36 16.85 -28.59
CA LYS A 35 -4.11 16.86 -29.37
C LYS A 35 -3.01 16.20 -28.57
N ALA A 36 -2.16 15.41 -29.21
CA ALA A 36 -1.05 14.73 -28.54
C ALA A 36 -0.10 15.72 -27.82
N SER A 37 0.02 16.97 -28.30
CA SER A 37 0.78 18.02 -27.64
C SER A 37 0.28 18.38 -26.24
N HIS A 38 -1.02 18.19 -25.97
CA HIS A 38 -1.59 18.43 -24.64
C HIS A 38 -0.97 17.51 -23.58
N LEU A 39 -0.54 16.30 -23.96
CA LEU A 39 0.11 15.37 -23.05
C LEU A 39 1.46 15.88 -22.54
N LEU A 40 2.13 16.77 -23.28
CA LEU A 40 3.39 17.37 -22.84
C LEU A 40 3.19 18.25 -21.61
N SER A 41 1.98 18.78 -21.37
CA SER A 41 1.65 19.54 -20.16
C SER A 41 1.68 18.67 -18.89
N ALA A 42 1.55 17.35 -19.02
CA ALA A 42 1.61 16.43 -17.90
C ALA A 42 3.01 16.35 -17.27
N LEU A 43 4.09 16.60 -18.03
CA LEU A 43 5.46 16.55 -17.52
C LEU A 43 5.81 17.70 -16.55
N PRO A 44 5.61 18.99 -16.91
CA PRO A 44 5.79 20.07 -15.94
C PRO A 44 4.79 19.96 -14.78
N LEU A 45 3.57 19.47 -15.03
CA LEU A 45 2.62 19.19 -13.96
C LEU A 45 3.13 18.10 -13.01
N ALA A 46 3.75 17.03 -13.52
CA ALA A 46 4.35 15.97 -12.70
C ALA A 46 5.46 16.51 -11.79
N LEU A 47 6.30 17.43 -12.30
CA LEU A 47 7.29 18.13 -11.49
C LEU A 47 6.64 19.00 -10.41
N GLY A 48 5.57 19.72 -10.76
CA GLY A 48 4.77 20.49 -9.81
C GLY A 48 4.16 19.63 -8.72
N ILE A 49 3.52 18.52 -9.08
CA ILE A 49 2.95 17.51 -8.16
C ILE A 49 4.04 16.95 -7.25
N PHE A 50 5.22 16.65 -7.78
CA PHE A 50 6.36 16.17 -6.99
C PHE A 50 6.88 17.24 -6.01
N ALA A 51 6.92 18.51 -6.40
CA ALA A 51 7.25 19.61 -5.50
C ALA A 51 6.19 19.75 -4.39
N VAL A 52 4.90 19.67 -4.73
CA VAL A 52 3.79 19.67 -3.77
C VAL A 52 3.90 18.48 -2.81
N ARG A 53 4.27 17.29 -3.29
CA ARG A 53 4.55 16.12 -2.44
C ARG A 53 5.60 16.44 -1.38
N ILE A 54 6.73 17.02 -1.76
CA ILE A 54 7.81 17.36 -0.82
C ILE A 54 7.31 18.34 0.25
N LEU A 55 6.55 19.37 -0.16
CA LEU A 55 5.96 20.33 0.77
C LEU A 55 4.93 19.66 1.68
N PHE A 56 4.06 18.81 1.15
CA PHE A 56 3.04 18.08 1.89
C PHE A 56 3.66 17.16 2.94
N GLU A 57 4.67 16.37 2.56
CA GLU A 57 5.37 15.48 3.48
C GLU A 57 6.05 16.26 4.61
N ARG A 58 6.64 17.43 4.28
CA ARG A 58 7.32 18.29 5.26
C ARG A 58 6.37 19.00 6.22
N PHE A 59 5.31 19.60 5.70
CA PHE A 59 4.46 20.54 6.46
C PHE A 59 3.15 19.92 6.97
N ILE A 60 2.69 18.81 6.40
CA ILE A 60 1.43 18.17 6.78
C ILE A 60 1.70 16.77 7.34
N ALA A 61 2.33 15.89 6.56
CA ALA A 61 2.43 14.47 6.94
C ALA A 61 3.32 14.23 8.16
N ARG A 62 4.49 14.88 8.23
CA ARG A 62 5.39 14.77 9.39
C ARG A 62 4.74 15.28 10.69
N PRO A 63 4.15 16.48 10.75
CA PRO A 63 3.39 16.90 11.94
C PRO A 63 2.28 15.93 12.34
N CYS A 64 1.52 15.40 11.37
CA CYS A 64 0.48 14.40 11.64
C CYS A 64 1.08 13.11 12.24
N ALA A 65 2.22 12.65 11.73
CA ALA A 65 2.92 11.50 12.28
C ALA A 65 3.37 11.74 13.73
N PHE A 66 3.89 12.93 14.05
CA PHE A 66 4.27 13.28 15.43
C PHE A 66 3.06 13.36 16.37
N LEU A 67 1.93 13.89 15.91
CA LEU A 67 0.67 13.93 16.66
C LEU A 67 0.16 12.52 16.98
N LEU A 68 0.41 11.55 16.09
CA LEU A 68 0.09 10.14 16.29
C LEU A 68 1.18 9.35 17.04
N HIS A 69 2.18 10.04 17.61
CA HIS A 69 3.33 9.43 18.29
C HIS A 69 4.13 8.44 17.42
N ILE A 70 4.06 8.60 16.10
CA ILE A 70 4.86 7.85 15.13
C ILE A 70 6.23 8.53 15.05
N HIS A 71 7.07 8.24 16.03
CA HIS A 71 8.44 8.70 16.01
C HIS A 71 9.25 7.89 14.99
N ALA A 72 10.18 8.54 14.28
CA ALA A 72 11.26 7.84 13.62
C ALA A 72 12.03 7.10 14.71
N THR A 73 11.72 5.82 14.93
CA THR A 73 12.35 5.01 15.96
C THR A 73 13.82 4.89 15.55
N SER A 74 14.66 5.73 16.14
CA SER A 74 16.09 5.84 15.86
C SER A 74 16.90 4.71 16.49
N VAL A 75 16.25 3.62 16.91
CA VAL A 75 16.93 2.41 17.39
C VAL A 75 17.31 1.51 16.21
N HIS A 76 17.86 2.11 15.16
CA HIS A 76 18.72 1.38 14.25
C HIS A 76 20.11 1.52 14.82
N TRP A 77 20.55 0.54 15.62
CA TRP A 77 21.94 0.44 16.04
C TRP A 77 22.81 0.65 14.82
N ARG A 78 23.50 1.80 14.77
CA ARG A 78 24.34 2.10 13.62
C ARG A 78 25.46 1.07 13.60
N ALA A 79 25.70 0.46 12.45
CA ALA A 79 26.84 -0.41 12.31
C ALA A 79 28.09 0.42 12.65
N THR A 80 28.96 -0.13 13.50
CA THR A 80 30.19 0.54 13.93
C THR A 80 31.01 0.91 12.69
N PRO A 81 31.45 2.16 12.50
CA PRO A 81 32.18 2.55 11.29
C PRO A 81 33.39 1.63 11.06
N ASN A 82 33.41 0.93 9.93
CA ASN A 82 34.53 0.07 9.54
C ASN A 82 34.69 0.13 8.01
N PRO A 83 35.79 0.72 7.50
CA PRO A 83 35.97 0.95 6.08
C PRO A 83 36.16 -0.34 5.28
N VAL A 84 36.73 -1.39 5.88
CA VAL A 84 36.92 -2.69 5.23
C VAL A 84 35.56 -3.37 5.02
N LEU A 85 34.74 -3.44 6.08
CA LEU A 85 33.41 -4.02 5.99
C LEU A 85 32.47 -3.21 5.09
N GLU A 86 32.57 -1.88 5.09
CA GLU A 86 31.79 -1.02 4.20
C GLU A 86 32.20 -1.20 2.73
N LYS A 87 33.49 -1.32 2.44
CA LYS A 87 33.99 -1.63 1.09
C LYS A 87 33.40 -2.96 0.61
N VAL A 88 33.50 -4.01 1.43
CA VAL A 88 32.92 -5.33 1.09
C VAL A 88 31.40 -5.25 0.88
N PHE A 89 30.70 -4.50 1.74
CA PHE A 89 29.24 -4.34 1.67
C PHE A 89 28.79 -3.64 0.39
N THR A 90 29.52 -2.61 -0.03
CA THR A 90 29.18 -1.77 -1.18
C THR A 90 29.64 -2.37 -2.51
N SER A 91 30.82 -2.99 -2.54
CA SER A 91 31.46 -3.42 -3.80
C SER A 91 31.45 -4.92 -4.04
N ILE A 92 31.24 -5.77 -3.03
CA ILE A 92 31.34 -7.23 -3.17
C ILE A 92 30.00 -7.90 -2.91
N THR A 93 29.50 -7.85 -1.67
CA THR A 93 28.24 -8.51 -1.30
C THR A 93 27.62 -7.91 -0.06
N LYS A 94 26.29 -7.75 -0.10
CA LYS A 94 25.49 -7.37 1.07
C LYS A 94 25.25 -8.54 2.01
N CYS A 95 25.42 -9.78 1.55
CA CYS A 95 25.13 -11.02 2.26
C CYS A 95 26.30 -12.00 2.11
N PRO A 96 27.42 -11.78 2.81
CA PRO A 96 28.58 -12.68 2.73
C PRO A 96 28.28 -14.06 3.29
N ASP A 97 28.75 -15.09 2.59
CA ASP A 97 28.72 -16.48 3.02
C ASP A 97 29.75 -16.74 4.13
N TRP A 98 29.67 -17.92 4.77
CA TRP A 98 30.53 -18.30 5.90
C TRP A 98 32.04 -18.13 5.63
N ARG A 99 32.50 -18.51 4.43
CA ARG A 99 33.93 -18.39 4.05
C ARG A 99 34.39 -16.92 3.99
N HIS A 100 33.56 -16.04 3.45
CA HIS A 100 33.84 -14.60 3.44
C HIS A 100 33.81 -14.01 4.85
N LEU A 101 32.87 -14.45 5.69
CA LEU A 101 32.80 -14.01 7.09
C LEU A 101 34.04 -14.44 7.90
N ASP A 102 34.55 -15.67 7.71
CA ASP A 102 35.77 -16.17 8.34
C ASP A 102 37.01 -15.39 7.89
N GLY A 103 37.14 -15.11 6.59
CA GLY A 103 38.23 -14.28 6.06
C GLY A 103 38.23 -12.86 6.64
N LEU A 104 37.06 -12.23 6.72
CA LEU A 104 36.91 -10.88 7.30
C LEU A 104 37.14 -10.86 8.81
N SER A 105 36.73 -11.91 9.51
CA SER A 105 36.99 -12.11 10.93
C SER A 105 38.50 -12.12 11.20
N LYS A 106 39.27 -12.89 10.41
CA LYS A 106 40.74 -12.95 10.51
C LYS A 106 41.41 -11.62 10.16
N GLN A 107 40.93 -10.93 9.12
CA GLN A 107 41.50 -9.64 8.69
C GLN A 107 41.29 -8.52 9.72
N LEU A 108 40.15 -8.53 10.42
CA LEU A 108 39.75 -7.48 11.35
C LEU A 108 40.04 -7.81 12.82
N ASP A 109 40.49 -9.02 13.09
CA ASP A 109 40.59 -9.60 14.44
C ASP A 109 39.26 -9.48 15.23
N TRP A 110 38.16 -9.75 14.54
CA TRP A 110 36.80 -9.71 15.11
C TRP A 110 36.23 -11.10 15.18
N ASP A 111 35.44 -11.41 16.21
CA ASP A 111 34.63 -12.61 16.23
C ASP A 111 33.69 -12.66 15.01
N VAL A 112 33.53 -13.85 14.41
CA VAL A 112 32.70 -14.04 13.22
C VAL A 112 31.25 -13.58 13.44
N ARG A 113 30.70 -13.76 14.65
CA ARG A 113 29.36 -13.28 15.00
C ARG A 113 29.30 -11.76 15.03
N LYS A 114 30.36 -11.08 15.46
CA LYS A 114 30.46 -9.61 15.46
C LYS A 114 30.45 -9.08 14.03
N VAL A 115 31.19 -9.72 13.11
CA VAL A 115 31.15 -9.39 11.67
C VAL A 115 29.75 -9.66 11.09
N GLN A 116 29.16 -10.81 11.39
CA GLN A 116 27.79 -11.14 10.93
C GLN A 116 26.74 -10.15 11.46
N GLN A 117 26.85 -9.76 12.73
CA GLN A 117 26.01 -8.72 13.33
C GLN A 117 26.22 -7.39 12.64
N TRP A 118 27.46 -6.99 12.34
CA TRP A 118 27.74 -5.76 11.61
C TRP A 118 27.00 -5.74 10.26
N PHE A 119 27.10 -6.80 9.46
CA PHE A 119 26.38 -6.91 8.18
C PHE A 119 24.86 -6.88 8.38
N ARG A 120 24.34 -7.49 9.45
CA ARG A 120 22.92 -7.43 9.79
C ARG A 120 22.46 -6.01 10.15
N HIS A 121 23.22 -5.32 10.98
CA HIS A 121 22.94 -3.93 11.37
C HIS A 121 23.03 -3.00 10.16
N ARG A 122 24.07 -3.14 9.33
CA ARG A 122 24.28 -2.34 8.12
C ARG A 122 23.15 -2.49 7.11
N ARG A 123 22.66 -3.71 6.88
CA ARG A 123 21.45 -3.97 6.06
C ARG A 123 20.19 -3.37 6.69
N ASN A 124 20.08 -3.40 8.01
CA ASN A 124 18.93 -2.81 8.70
C ASN A 124 18.97 -1.27 8.65
N GLN A 125 20.15 -0.63 8.65
CA GLN A 125 20.27 0.83 8.53
C GLN A 125 19.72 1.38 7.21
N ASP A 126 19.82 0.62 6.11
CA ASP A 126 19.24 1.01 4.82
C ASP A 126 17.71 0.81 4.77
N LYS A 127 17.11 0.20 5.81
CA LYS A 127 15.66 0.02 5.84
C LYS A 127 14.98 1.36 6.11
N PRO A 128 13.96 1.71 5.32
CA PRO A 128 13.27 2.97 5.50
C PRO A 128 12.45 2.97 6.77
N SER A 129 12.44 4.13 7.43
CA SER A 129 11.74 4.32 8.70
C SER A 129 10.21 4.20 8.54
N VAL A 130 9.52 3.83 9.61
CA VAL A 130 8.04 3.83 9.65
C VAL A 130 7.49 5.23 9.36
N LEU A 131 8.19 6.28 9.82
CA LEU A 131 7.83 7.68 9.54
C LEU A 131 7.85 7.97 8.03
N THR A 132 8.90 7.54 7.31
CA THR A 132 8.99 7.71 5.85
C THR A 132 7.82 7.01 5.16
N LYS A 133 7.57 5.74 5.51
CA LYS A 133 6.45 4.97 4.96
C LYS A 133 5.10 5.64 5.22
N PHE A 134 4.90 6.18 6.42
CA PHE A 134 3.68 6.91 6.78
C PHE A 134 3.51 8.17 5.94
N CYS A 135 4.56 8.98 5.79
CA CYS A 135 4.48 10.22 5.01
C CYS A 135 4.16 9.93 3.53
N GLU A 136 4.84 8.95 2.93
CA GLU A 136 4.60 8.52 1.56
C GLU A 136 3.17 8.01 1.35
N SER A 137 2.67 7.14 2.25
CA SER A 137 1.30 6.64 2.18
C SER A 137 0.26 7.74 2.40
N MET A 138 0.56 8.75 3.21
CA MET A 138 -0.38 9.86 3.48
C MET A 138 -0.53 10.76 2.27
N TRP A 139 0.57 11.05 1.57
CA TRP A 139 0.54 11.75 0.29
C TRP A 139 -0.31 11.00 -0.74
N ARG A 140 -0.01 9.72 -0.97
CA ARG A 140 -0.74 8.88 -1.93
C ARG A 140 -2.23 8.79 -1.58
N SER A 141 -2.57 8.52 -0.33
CA SER A 141 -3.97 8.45 0.13
C SER A 141 -4.72 9.77 -0.13
N THR A 142 -4.09 10.91 0.15
CA THR A 142 -4.69 12.24 -0.06
C THR A 142 -4.92 12.50 -1.54
N PHE A 143 -3.93 12.24 -2.39
CA PHE A 143 -4.05 12.45 -3.83
C PHE A 143 -5.16 11.55 -4.42
N TYR A 144 -5.11 10.24 -4.16
CA TYR A 144 -6.10 9.28 -4.65
C TYR A 144 -7.53 9.64 -4.20
N LEU A 145 -7.70 10.09 -2.96
CA LEU A 145 -9.00 10.52 -2.47
C LEU A 145 -9.53 11.75 -3.24
N CYS A 146 -8.68 12.75 -3.44
CA CYS A 146 -9.05 13.98 -4.15
C CYS A 146 -9.42 13.69 -5.60
N ILE A 147 -8.59 12.93 -6.31
CA ILE A 147 -8.79 12.66 -7.74
C ILE A 147 -9.96 11.71 -7.98
N PHE A 148 -10.15 10.69 -7.14
CA PHE A 148 -11.33 9.83 -7.21
C PHE A 148 -12.62 10.61 -6.94
N THR A 149 -12.61 11.52 -5.96
CA THR A 149 -13.77 12.38 -5.67
C THR A 149 -14.10 13.30 -6.85
N TYR A 150 -13.07 13.87 -7.48
CA TYR A 150 -13.23 14.68 -8.69
C TYR A 150 -13.80 13.84 -9.85
N GLY A 151 -13.17 12.70 -10.13
CA GLY A 151 -13.56 11.77 -11.19
C GLY A 151 -15.01 11.31 -11.05
N ILE A 152 -15.42 10.86 -9.86
CA ILE A 152 -16.82 10.44 -9.64
C ILE A 152 -17.79 11.60 -9.81
N ARG A 153 -17.51 12.80 -9.27
CA ARG A 153 -18.42 13.94 -9.41
C ARG A 153 -18.59 14.37 -10.85
N PHE A 154 -17.50 14.38 -11.62
CA PHE A 154 -17.52 14.70 -13.03
C PHE A 154 -18.26 13.62 -13.84
N LEU A 155 -17.86 12.36 -13.70
CA LEU A 155 -18.41 11.24 -14.46
C LEU A 155 -19.88 10.97 -14.14
N TRP A 156 -20.36 11.26 -12.93
CA TRP A 156 -21.77 11.11 -12.60
C TRP A 156 -22.70 11.87 -13.54
N GLN A 157 -22.22 12.98 -14.10
CA GLN A 157 -22.95 13.83 -15.04
C GLN A 157 -22.80 13.39 -16.50
N CYS A 158 -21.90 12.44 -16.78
CA CYS A 158 -21.59 11.98 -18.12
C CYS A 158 -22.46 10.78 -18.52
N PRO A 159 -23.07 10.76 -19.72
CA PRO A 159 -23.92 9.64 -20.16
C PRO A 159 -23.18 8.29 -20.16
N TRP A 160 -21.91 8.28 -20.58
CA TRP A 160 -21.10 7.07 -20.65
C TRP A 160 -20.76 6.45 -19.29
N MET A 161 -20.97 7.16 -18.18
CA MET A 161 -20.86 6.58 -16.85
C MET A 161 -21.98 5.58 -16.55
N TRP A 162 -23.12 5.71 -17.21
CA TRP A 162 -24.32 4.90 -17.00
C TRP A 162 -24.52 3.89 -18.11
N ASP A 163 -24.20 4.28 -19.35
CA ASP A 163 -24.41 3.45 -20.53
C ASP A 163 -23.16 3.42 -21.42
N THR A 164 -22.52 2.24 -21.53
CA THR A 164 -21.19 2.09 -22.14
C THR A 164 -21.11 2.32 -23.65
N PRO A 165 -22.13 2.06 -24.48
CA PRO A 165 -22.10 2.40 -25.91
C PRO A 165 -21.84 3.88 -26.19
N HIS A 166 -22.23 4.76 -25.26
CA HIS A 166 -21.94 6.19 -25.34
C HIS A 166 -20.43 6.50 -25.28
N CYS A 167 -19.57 5.56 -24.89
CA CYS A 167 -18.12 5.68 -25.04
C CYS A 167 -17.68 5.73 -26.51
N TRP A 168 -18.46 5.17 -27.44
CA TRP A 168 -18.06 4.95 -28.83
C TRP A 168 -18.88 5.73 -29.83
N TYR A 169 -20.08 6.18 -29.46
CA TYR A 169 -20.86 7.05 -30.35
C TYR A 169 -20.10 8.33 -30.73
N ASN A 170 -20.16 8.64 -32.03
CA ASN A 170 -19.41 9.71 -32.69
C ASN A 170 -17.89 9.60 -32.54
N TYR A 171 -17.34 8.44 -32.18
CA TYR A 171 -15.89 8.22 -32.24
C TYR A 171 -15.42 8.21 -33.71
N PRO A 172 -14.30 8.87 -34.06
CA PRO A 172 -13.34 9.59 -33.20
C PRO A 172 -13.59 11.11 -33.05
N TYR A 173 -14.76 11.62 -33.45
CA TYR A 173 -15.17 13.03 -33.38
C TYR A 173 -15.76 13.42 -32.00
N GLN A 174 -15.12 12.99 -30.91
CA GLN A 174 -15.59 13.26 -29.56
C GLN A 174 -14.98 14.55 -29.01
N VAL A 175 -15.85 15.46 -28.54
CA VAL A 175 -15.43 16.76 -27.99
C VAL A 175 -14.68 16.59 -26.66
N LEU A 176 -13.55 17.26 -26.55
CA LEU A 176 -12.78 17.38 -25.31
C LEU A 176 -13.40 18.47 -24.43
N THR A 177 -14.04 18.08 -23.34
CA THR A 177 -14.53 19.04 -22.35
C THR A 177 -13.39 19.47 -21.40
N PRO A 178 -13.41 20.71 -20.87
CA PRO A 178 -12.39 21.16 -19.91
C PRO A 178 -12.29 20.27 -18.67
N GLY A 179 -13.41 19.73 -18.18
CA GLY A 179 -13.40 18.81 -17.03
C GLY A 179 -12.65 17.51 -17.35
N LEU A 180 -12.90 16.94 -18.53
CA LEU A 180 -12.24 15.72 -18.98
C LEU A 180 -10.74 15.95 -19.22
N TYR A 181 -10.37 17.11 -19.78
CA TYR A 181 -8.98 17.54 -19.92
C TYR A 181 -8.25 17.57 -18.58
N HIS A 182 -8.80 18.30 -17.60
CA HIS A 182 -8.17 18.41 -16.28
C HIS A 182 -8.09 17.07 -15.56
N TYR A 183 -9.11 16.21 -15.70
CA TYR A 183 -9.05 14.86 -15.15
C TYR A 183 -7.85 14.08 -15.71
N TYR A 184 -7.76 14.00 -17.04
CA TYR A 184 -6.73 13.24 -17.74
C TYR A 184 -5.31 13.75 -17.48
N VAL A 185 -5.10 15.06 -17.62
CA VAL A 185 -3.76 15.63 -17.48
C VAL A 185 -3.29 15.55 -16.03
N THR A 186 -4.19 15.70 -15.06
CA THR A 186 -3.86 15.57 -13.63
C THR A 186 -3.49 14.12 -13.27
N GLU A 187 -4.28 13.14 -13.72
CA GLU A 187 -3.96 11.72 -13.54
C GLU A 187 -2.63 11.36 -14.19
N LEU A 188 -2.45 11.73 -15.46
CA LEU A 188 -1.20 11.46 -16.17
C LEU A 188 0.02 12.11 -15.50
N GLY A 189 -0.11 13.35 -15.05
CA GLY A 189 0.94 14.06 -14.32
C GLY A 189 1.28 13.38 -13.00
N PHE A 190 0.30 12.88 -12.26
CA PHE A 190 0.53 12.12 -11.05
C PHE A 190 1.22 10.79 -11.31
N TYR A 191 0.78 10.02 -12.31
CA TYR A 191 1.43 8.77 -12.69
C TYR A 191 2.87 8.98 -13.18
N TRP A 192 3.16 10.07 -13.90
CA TRP A 192 4.55 10.45 -14.22
C TRP A 192 5.35 10.78 -12.97
N SER A 193 4.77 11.51 -12.00
CA SER A 193 5.44 11.79 -10.73
C SER A 193 5.77 10.50 -9.96
N LEU A 194 4.88 9.50 -9.99
CA LEU A 194 5.12 8.17 -9.42
C LEU A 194 6.15 7.36 -10.23
N MET A 195 6.10 7.44 -11.56
CA MET A 195 7.01 6.76 -12.46
C MET A 195 8.48 7.12 -12.18
N PHE A 196 8.75 8.39 -11.89
CA PHE A 196 10.10 8.83 -11.55
C PHE A 196 10.42 8.61 -10.06
N SER A 197 9.48 8.91 -9.16
CA SER A 197 9.74 8.79 -7.72
C SER A 197 9.88 7.35 -7.24
N GLN A 198 9.35 6.34 -7.94
CA GLN A 198 9.52 4.92 -7.55
C GLN A 198 10.99 4.47 -7.50
N PHE A 199 11.90 5.14 -8.23
CA PHE A 199 13.33 4.84 -8.18
C PHE A 199 14.01 5.35 -6.90
N THR A 200 13.47 6.41 -6.30
CA THR A 200 13.94 7.02 -5.05
C THR A 200 13.14 6.56 -3.83
N ASP A 201 11.88 6.18 -4.03
CA ASP A 201 10.97 5.71 -3.01
C ASP A 201 11.40 4.35 -2.46
N ILE A 202 10.74 3.94 -1.38
CA ILE A 202 10.96 2.68 -0.70
C ILE A 202 10.71 1.51 -1.66
N LYS A 203 11.80 0.85 -2.07
CA LYS A 203 11.72 -0.37 -2.89
C LYS A 203 11.06 -1.50 -2.12
N ARG A 204 9.90 -1.93 -2.62
CA ARG A 204 9.15 -3.08 -2.10
C ARG A 204 9.41 -4.33 -2.95
N LYS A 205 8.94 -5.49 -2.49
CA LYS A 205 9.21 -6.79 -3.15
C LYS A 205 8.50 -6.94 -4.48
N ASP A 206 7.41 -6.19 -4.66
CA ASP A 206 6.55 -6.08 -5.83
C ASP A 206 7.02 -5.01 -6.83
N PHE A 207 8.22 -4.44 -6.65
CA PHE A 207 8.76 -3.40 -7.53
C PHE A 207 8.67 -3.72 -9.04
N PRO A 208 9.04 -4.93 -9.55
CA PRO A 208 8.95 -5.21 -10.98
C PRO A 208 7.50 -5.20 -11.50
N ILE A 209 6.57 -5.73 -10.69
CA ILE A 209 5.14 -5.79 -11.05
C ILE A 209 4.56 -4.37 -11.06
N MET A 210 4.89 -3.55 -10.06
CA MET A 210 4.47 -2.15 -10.00
C MET A 210 5.10 -1.28 -11.10
N PHE A 211 6.34 -1.57 -11.51
CA PHE A 211 7.00 -0.88 -12.61
C PHE A 211 6.29 -1.17 -13.95
N ILE A 212 6.00 -2.44 -14.23
CA ILE A 212 5.23 -2.85 -15.42
C ILE A 212 3.84 -2.21 -15.40
N HIS A 213 3.18 -2.20 -14.25
CA HIS A 213 1.90 -1.53 -14.07
C HIS A 213 1.96 -0.04 -14.42
N HIS A 214 2.90 0.71 -13.83
CA HIS A 214 3.05 2.13 -14.11
C HIS A 214 3.35 2.40 -15.59
N LEU A 215 4.14 1.53 -16.23
CA LEU A 215 4.41 1.65 -17.66
C LEU A 215 3.12 1.45 -18.45
N ALA A 216 2.36 0.39 -18.15
CA ALA A 216 1.08 0.12 -18.78
C ALA A 216 0.06 1.25 -18.55
N THR A 217 -0.06 1.81 -17.35
CA THR A 217 -1.02 2.88 -17.06
C THR A 217 -0.65 4.20 -17.74
N VAL A 218 0.62 4.62 -17.69
CA VAL A 218 1.09 5.82 -18.41
C VAL A 218 0.87 5.66 -19.91
N SER A 219 1.17 4.48 -20.46
CA SER A 219 0.91 4.16 -21.87
C SER A 219 -0.59 4.20 -22.19
N LEU A 220 -1.47 3.59 -21.38
CA LEU A 220 -2.92 3.57 -21.60
C LEU A 220 -3.54 4.96 -21.55
N ILE A 221 -3.17 5.79 -20.57
CA ILE A 221 -3.70 7.16 -20.44
C ILE A 221 -3.24 8.00 -21.63
N SER A 222 -1.94 7.94 -21.97
CA SER A 222 -1.40 8.68 -23.11
C SER A 222 -2.01 8.22 -24.45
N PHE A 223 -2.16 6.92 -24.63
CA PHE A 223 -2.68 6.33 -25.86
C PHE A 223 -4.16 6.59 -26.05
N SER A 224 -4.97 6.43 -25.00
CA SER A 224 -6.41 6.74 -25.05
C SER A 224 -6.64 8.21 -25.33
N TYR A 225 -5.82 9.11 -24.78
CA TYR A 225 -5.91 10.54 -25.08
C TYR A 225 -5.55 10.83 -26.54
N ALA A 226 -4.45 10.28 -27.04
CA ALA A 226 -3.98 10.51 -28.42
C ALA A 226 -4.95 9.95 -29.48
N ASN A 227 -5.68 8.88 -29.17
CA ASN A 227 -6.68 8.27 -30.06
C ASN A 227 -8.11 8.81 -29.86
N ASN A 228 -8.30 9.85 -29.05
CA ASN A 228 -9.63 10.34 -28.65
C ASN A 228 -10.56 9.28 -28.02
N MET A 229 -10.01 8.30 -27.29
CA MET A 229 -10.75 7.29 -26.52
C MET A 229 -10.98 7.76 -25.07
N LEU A 230 -11.25 9.06 -24.85
CA LEU A 230 -11.24 9.64 -23.52
C LEU A 230 -12.43 9.20 -22.66
N ARG A 231 -13.59 8.95 -23.28
CA ARG A 231 -14.79 8.52 -22.56
C ARG A 231 -14.53 7.20 -21.84
N VAL A 232 -14.10 6.17 -22.56
CA VAL A 232 -13.79 4.86 -21.94
C VAL A 232 -12.59 4.94 -21.01
N GLY A 233 -11.53 5.67 -21.36
CA GLY A 233 -10.36 5.74 -20.48
C GLY A 233 -10.64 6.52 -19.19
N SER A 234 -11.59 7.47 -19.18
CA SER A 234 -12.07 8.10 -17.94
C SER A 234 -12.76 7.10 -16.99
N LEU A 235 -13.50 6.13 -17.55
CA LEU A 235 -14.08 5.04 -16.76
C LEU A 235 -13.01 4.08 -16.24
N VAL A 236 -12.00 3.76 -17.06
CA VAL A 236 -10.84 2.96 -16.65
C VAL A 236 -10.18 3.60 -15.43
N MET A 237 -9.81 4.89 -15.51
CA MET A 237 -9.19 5.62 -14.38
C MET A 237 -10.07 5.58 -13.13
N CYS A 238 -11.35 5.94 -13.25
CA CYS A 238 -12.25 6.00 -12.09
C CYS A 238 -12.46 4.65 -11.38
N VAL A 239 -12.66 3.57 -12.14
CA VAL A 239 -12.76 2.21 -11.60
C VAL A 239 -11.45 1.82 -10.88
N HIS A 240 -10.32 2.34 -11.38
CA HIS A 240 -9.03 2.06 -10.80
C HIS A 240 -8.80 2.78 -9.48
N ASP A 241 -9.07 4.08 -9.42
CA ASP A 241 -8.79 4.92 -8.26
C ASP A 241 -9.66 4.57 -7.04
N ALA A 242 -10.80 3.91 -7.26
CA ALA A 242 -11.83 3.62 -6.24
C ALA A 242 -11.32 2.87 -5.00
N SER A 243 -10.33 1.98 -5.15
CA SER A 243 -9.78 1.19 -4.03
C SER A 243 -8.52 1.79 -3.40
N ASP A 244 -7.82 2.68 -4.11
CA ASP A 244 -6.40 2.93 -3.86
C ASP A 244 -6.20 3.83 -2.64
N PHE A 245 -7.09 4.80 -2.44
CA PHE A 245 -7.07 5.63 -1.22
C PHE A 245 -7.37 4.81 0.05
N ILE A 246 -8.18 3.75 -0.06
CA ILE A 246 -8.54 2.84 1.05
C ILE A 246 -7.34 1.97 1.43
N LEU A 247 -6.61 1.45 0.43
CA LEU A 247 -5.37 0.70 0.64
C LEU A 247 -4.35 1.54 1.41
N GLU A 248 -4.12 2.77 0.95
CA GLU A 248 -3.17 3.68 1.61
C GLU A 248 -3.66 4.08 3.00
N ALA A 249 -4.97 4.26 3.21
CA ALA A 249 -5.53 4.50 4.54
C ALA A 249 -5.31 3.30 5.49
N ALA A 250 -5.44 2.06 5.00
CA ALA A 250 -5.14 0.86 5.80
C ALA A 250 -3.66 0.82 6.20
N LYS A 251 -2.74 1.18 5.29
CA LYS A 251 -1.29 1.31 5.58
C LYS A 251 -1.04 2.37 6.66
N LEU A 252 -1.70 3.53 6.59
CA LEU A 252 -1.60 4.57 7.63
C LEU A 252 -2.06 4.08 9.00
N ALA A 253 -3.21 3.40 9.07
CA ALA A 253 -3.72 2.83 10.31
C ALA A 253 -2.77 1.78 10.91
N ASN A 254 -2.14 0.96 10.06
CA ASN A 254 -1.12 0.00 10.49
C ASN A 254 0.13 0.68 11.07
N TYR A 255 0.62 1.74 10.42
CA TYR A 255 1.78 2.50 10.90
C TYR A 255 1.49 3.23 12.21
N ALA A 256 0.27 3.71 12.41
CA ALA A 256 -0.23 4.31 13.65
C ALA A 256 -0.60 3.28 14.75
N LYS A 257 -0.43 1.98 14.50
CA LYS A 257 -0.77 0.88 15.42
C LYS A 257 -2.26 0.77 15.78
N TYR A 258 -3.15 1.29 14.93
CA TYR A 258 -4.61 1.17 15.08
C TYR A 258 -5.12 -0.11 14.41
N GLN A 259 -4.88 -1.26 15.03
CA GLN A 259 -5.13 -2.57 14.41
C GLN A 259 -6.59 -2.79 14.00
N ARG A 260 -7.57 -2.39 14.82
CA ARG A 260 -9.01 -2.55 14.49
C ARG A 260 -9.39 -1.78 13.24
N LEU A 261 -8.94 -0.53 13.14
CA LEU A 261 -9.18 0.32 11.97
C LEU A 261 -8.44 -0.22 10.74
N CYS A 262 -7.19 -0.65 10.89
CA CYS A 262 -6.41 -1.27 9.83
C CYS A 262 -7.12 -2.51 9.26
N ASP A 263 -7.57 -3.42 10.14
CA ASP A 263 -8.24 -4.65 9.72
C ASP A 263 -9.57 -4.33 9.01
N PHE A 264 -10.34 -3.34 9.49
CA PHE A 264 -11.56 -2.87 8.84
C PHE A 264 -11.30 -2.26 7.46
N LEU A 265 -10.35 -1.32 7.36
CA LEU A 265 -9.99 -0.66 6.10
C LEU A 265 -9.44 -1.65 5.09
N PHE A 266 -8.69 -2.66 5.52
CA PHE A 266 -8.21 -3.71 4.62
C PHE A 266 -9.35 -4.57 4.07
N VAL A 267 -10.32 -4.95 4.91
CA VAL A 267 -11.51 -5.68 4.49
C VAL A 267 -12.30 -4.85 3.46
N LEU A 268 -12.50 -3.56 3.75
CA LEU A 268 -13.16 -2.64 2.83
C LEU A 268 -12.39 -2.51 1.51
N PHE A 269 -11.08 -2.29 1.57
CA PHE A 269 -10.20 -2.25 0.40
C PHE A 269 -10.35 -3.51 -0.44
N ALA A 270 -10.27 -4.70 0.18
CA ALA A 270 -10.38 -5.96 -0.53
C ALA A 270 -11.72 -6.06 -1.25
N VAL A 271 -12.84 -5.81 -0.58
CA VAL A 271 -14.19 -5.85 -1.19
C VAL A 271 -14.27 -4.88 -2.37
N VAL A 272 -13.87 -3.62 -2.20
CA VAL A 272 -13.91 -2.61 -3.27
C VAL A 272 -13.02 -3.03 -4.43
N PHE A 273 -11.79 -3.50 -4.16
CA PHE A 273 -10.85 -3.97 -5.18
C PHE A 273 -11.40 -5.15 -5.99
N PHE A 274 -12.01 -6.14 -5.33
CA PHE A 274 -12.63 -7.28 -6.01
C PHE A 274 -13.77 -6.82 -6.92
N ILE A 275 -14.67 -5.97 -6.43
CA ILE A 275 -15.81 -5.47 -7.20
C ILE A 275 -15.32 -4.64 -8.40
N THR A 276 -14.44 -3.68 -8.17
CA THR A 276 -14.03 -2.76 -9.24
C THR A 276 -13.15 -3.45 -10.28
N ARG A 277 -12.17 -4.28 -9.87
CA ARG A 277 -11.16 -4.85 -10.77
C ARG A 277 -11.50 -6.23 -11.33
N LEU A 278 -12.31 -7.03 -10.65
CA LEU A 278 -12.67 -8.38 -11.11
C LEU A 278 -14.13 -8.54 -11.54
N VAL A 279 -15.01 -7.58 -11.22
CA VAL A 279 -16.41 -7.60 -11.67
C VAL A 279 -16.65 -6.47 -12.68
N ILE A 280 -16.58 -5.21 -12.25
CA ILE A 280 -16.91 -4.06 -13.09
C ILE A 280 -15.95 -3.95 -14.27
N TYR A 281 -14.63 -4.01 -14.03
CA TYR A 281 -13.67 -3.83 -15.10
C TYR A 281 -13.80 -4.88 -16.23
N PRO A 282 -13.79 -6.20 -16.00
CA PRO A 282 -13.92 -7.15 -17.09
C PRO A 282 -15.33 -7.20 -17.70
N LEU A 283 -16.39 -7.14 -16.89
CA LEU A 283 -17.75 -7.30 -17.41
C LEU A 283 -18.28 -6.06 -18.12
N ARG A 284 -17.81 -4.87 -17.73
CA ARG A 284 -18.27 -3.60 -18.29
C ARG A 284 -17.23 -2.95 -19.18
N ILE A 285 -16.01 -2.73 -18.67
CA ILE A 285 -14.96 -1.98 -19.37
C ILE A 285 -14.31 -2.80 -20.48
N LEU A 286 -13.87 -4.04 -20.21
CA LEU A 286 -13.33 -4.90 -21.27
C LEU A 286 -14.42 -5.30 -22.26
N ASN A 287 -15.65 -5.52 -21.80
CA ASN A 287 -16.76 -5.83 -22.69
C ASN A 287 -17.01 -4.70 -23.70
N THR A 288 -17.11 -3.46 -23.24
CA THR A 288 -17.33 -2.31 -24.13
C THR A 288 -16.16 -2.08 -25.09
N THR A 289 -14.90 -2.27 -24.65
CA THR A 289 -13.72 -2.08 -25.51
C THR A 289 -13.45 -3.23 -26.48
N LEU A 290 -13.91 -4.45 -26.19
CA LEU A 290 -13.69 -5.61 -27.05
C LEU A 290 -14.87 -5.90 -28.00
N PHE A 291 -16.11 -5.69 -27.53
CA PHE A 291 -17.32 -6.06 -28.27
C PHE A 291 -18.08 -4.85 -28.77
N GLU A 292 -18.57 -3.96 -27.90
CA GLU A 292 -19.39 -2.80 -28.33
C GLU A 292 -18.62 -1.90 -29.32
N SER A 293 -17.35 -1.60 -29.03
CA SER A 293 -16.53 -0.81 -29.96
C SER A 293 -16.24 -1.52 -31.28
N TRP A 294 -16.17 -2.85 -31.28
CA TRP A 294 -16.01 -3.63 -32.51
C TRP A 294 -17.25 -3.49 -33.39
N GLU A 295 -18.44 -3.59 -32.79
CA GLU A 295 -19.71 -3.47 -33.51
C GLU A 295 -19.93 -2.04 -34.05
N ILE A 296 -19.55 -1.01 -33.29
CA ILE A 296 -19.81 0.39 -33.65
C ILE A 296 -18.75 0.95 -34.60
N ILE A 297 -17.46 0.66 -34.38
CA ILE A 297 -16.33 1.29 -35.09
C ILE A 297 -15.64 0.30 -36.02
N GLY A 298 -15.61 -0.98 -35.67
CA GLY A 298 -14.80 -2.00 -36.32
C GLY A 298 -13.33 -2.01 -35.85
N PRO A 299 -12.59 -3.10 -36.12
CA PRO A 299 -11.20 -3.25 -35.69
C PRO A 299 -10.21 -2.46 -36.56
N TYR A 300 -9.16 -1.93 -35.92
CA TYR A 300 -8.02 -1.27 -36.55
C TYR A 300 -6.76 -1.45 -35.67
N PRO A 301 -5.53 -1.21 -36.16
CA PRO A 301 -4.32 -1.60 -35.44
C PRO A 301 -4.17 -0.99 -34.04
N SER A 302 -4.44 0.31 -33.84
CA SER A 302 -4.37 0.95 -32.53
C SER A 302 -5.39 0.40 -31.53
N TRP A 303 -6.57 -0.01 -31.99
CA TRP A 303 -7.58 -0.69 -31.18
C TRP A 303 -7.04 -2.00 -30.57
N TRP A 304 -6.29 -2.79 -31.34
CA TRP A 304 -5.65 -4.01 -30.83
C TRP A 304 -4.60 -3.72 -29.76
N LEU A 305 -3.80 -2.66 -29.95
CA LEU A 305 -2.81 -2.24 -28.96
C LEU A 305 -3.48 -1.79 -27.66
N PHE A 306 -4.54 -0.97 -27.75
CA PHE A 306 -5.29 -0.50 -26.58
C PHE A 306 -5.86 -1.67 -25.77
N ASN A 307 -6.58 -2.58 -26.43
CA ASN A 307 -7.16 -3.75 -25.77
C ASN A 307 -6.11 -4.70 -25.21
N SER A 308 -4.97 -4.88 -25.90
CA SER A 308 -3.86 -5.68 -25.37
C SER A 308 -3.30 -5.12 -24.06
N LEU A 309 -3.13 -3.79 -23.97
CA LEU A 309 -2.68 -3.12 -22.75
C LEU A 309 -3.72 -3.25 -21.61
N LEU A 310 -5.02 -3.16 -21.93
CA LEU A 310 -6.09 -3.40 -20.94
C LEU A 310 -6.10 -4.85 -20.44
N LEU A 311 -5.85 -5.83 -21.31
CA LEU A 311 -5.72 -7.25 -20.92
C LEU A 311 -4.50 -7.50 -20.04
N VAL A 312 -3.36 -6.88 -20.33
CA VAL A 312 -2.17 -6.90 -19.44
C VAL A 312 -2.56 -6.38 -18.06
N LEU A 313 -3.29 -5.27 -17.99
CA LEU A 313 -3.76 -4.69 -16.73
C LEU A 313 -4.69 -5.66 -15.98
N GLN A 314 -5.56 -6.38 -16.69
CA GLN A 314 -6.40 -7.41 -16.09
C GLN A 314 -5.63 -8.58 -15.50
N VAL A 315 -4.59 -9.06 -16.18
CA VAL A 315 -3.72 -10.12 -15.65
C VAL A 315 -3.06 -9.66 -14.35
N LEU A 316 -2.58 -8.41 -14.28
CA LEU A 316 -2.02 -7.84 -13.05
C LEU A 316 -3.07 -7.79 -11.92
N HIS A 317 -4.32 -7.43 -12.20
CA HIS A 317 -5.40 -7.46 -11.21
C HIS A 317 -5.65 -8.85 -10.63
N VAL A 318 -5.62 -9.89 -11.46
CA VAL A 318 -5.76 -11.28 -11.01
C VAL A 318 -4.60 -11.67 -10.08
N ILE A 319 -3.36 -11.28 -10.43
CA ILE A 319 -2.18 -11.52 -9.59
C ILE A 319 -2.32 -10.82 -8.23
N TRP A 320 -2.69 -9.54 -8.19
CA TRP A 320 -2.88 -8.84 -6.92
C TRP A 320 -4.05 -9.39 -6.11
N SER A 321 -5.14 -9.80 -6.77
CA SER A 321 -6.29 -10.45 -6.11
C SER A 321 -5.85 -11.72 -5.38
N TYR A 322 -4.99 -12.53 -6.02
CA TYR A 322 -4.40 -13.71 -5.38
C TYR A 322 -3.53 -13.35 -4.16
N LEU A 323 -2.73 -12.29 -4.24
CA LEU A 323 -1.93 -11.81 -3.10
C LEU A 323 -2.81 -11.32 -1.94
N ILE A 324 -3.85 -10.55 -2.23
CA ILE A 324 -4.82 -10.04 -1.24
C ILE A 324 -5.55 -11.20 -0.57
N ALA A 325 -6.04 -12.17 -1.36
CA ALA A 325 -6.69 -13.37 -0.85
C ALA A 325 -5.73 -14.19 0.05
N GLY A 326 -4.46 -14.33 -0.33
CA GLY A 326 -3.45 -15.00 0.49
C GLY A 326 -3.18 -14.30 1.83
N ILE A 327 -3.22 -12.97 1.87
CA ILE A 327 -3.11 -12.19 3.12
C ILE A 327 -4.37 -12.40 3.98
N ALA A 328 -5.55 -12.34 3.38
CA ALA A 328 -6.82 -12.59 4.05
C ALA A 328 -6.90 -14.00 4.64
N TYR A 329 -6.49 -15.02 3.90
CA TYR A 329 -6.43 -16.41 4.35
C TYR A 329 -5.50 -16.58 5.57
N LYS A 330 -4.30 -15.99 5.53
CA LYS A 330 -3.38 -16.01 6.68
C LYS A 330 -3.94 -15.31 7.91
N ALA A 331 -4.77 -14.28 7.71
CA ALA A 331 -5.45 -13.59 8.80
C ALA A 331 -6.58 -14.45 9.43
N LEU A 332 -7.30 -15.25 8.63
CA LEU A 332 -8.31 -16.20 9.11
C LEU A 332 -7.72 -17.29 9.98
N VAL A 333 -6.68 -17.96 9.48
CA VAL A 333 -6.06 -19.10 10.19
C VAL A 333 -5.49 -18.67 11.55
N ARG A 334 -5.16 -17.39 11.72
CA ARG A 334 -4.71 -16.80 12.99
C ARG A 334 -5.86 -16.36 13.93
N GLY A 335 -7.11 -16.66 13.60
CA GLY A 335 -8.27 -16.44 14.48
C GLY A 335 -8.79 -15.00 14.55
N LYS A 336 -8.53 -14.16 13.54
CA LYS A 336 -9.08 -12.79 13.51
C LYS A 336 -10.58 -12.81 13.17
N ARG A 337 -11.44 -12.56 14.18
CA ARG A 337 -12.92 -12.49 14.07
C ARG A 337 -13.46 -11.55 12.98
N LEU A 338 -12.69 -10.54 12.57
CA LEU A 338 -13.14 -9.55 11.58
C LEU A 338 -13.35 -10.13 10.16
N LEU A 339 -12.69 -11.24 9.82
CA LEU A 339 -12.78 -11.81 8.46
C LEU A 339 -13.99 -12.75 8.25
N PHE A 340 -14.68 -13.17 9.32
CA PHE A 340 -15.99 -13.84 9.21
C PHE A 340 -17.01 -12.91 8.56
N TYR A 341 -16.97 -11.61 8.91
CA TYR A 341 -17.79 -10.58 8.27
C TYR A 341 -17.40 -10.32 6.80
N PHE A 342 -16.14 -10.47 6.42
CA PHE A 342 -15.68 -10.34 5.03
C PHE A 342 -16.21 -11.48 4.15
N LEU A 343 -16.09 -12.75 4.58
CA LEU A 343 -16.61 -13.88 3.80
C LEU A 343 -18.15 -13.84 3.73
N SER A 344 -18.81 -13.44 4.82
CA SER A 344 -20.27 -13.22 4.81
C SER A 344 -20.64 -12.09 3.84
N GLY A 345 -19.94 -10.95 3.89
CA GLY A 345 -20.20 -9.81 3.01
C GLY A 345 -19.93 -10.10 1.53
N VAL A 346 -18.84 -10.79 1.20
CA VAL A 346 -18.53 -11.21 -0.18
C VAL A 346 -19.58 -12.18 -0.70
N ARG A 347 -20.05 -13.12 0.14
CA ARG A 347 -21.12 -14.06 -0.24
C ARG A 347 -22.44 -13.34 -0.53
N GLU A 348 -22.86 -12.43 0.35
CA GLU A 348 -24.11 -11.66 0.15
C GLU A 348 -24.01 -10.72 -1.06
N ILE A 349 -22.84 -10.13 -1.33
CA ILE A 349 -22.61 -9.28 -2.52
C ILE A 349 -22.64 -10.13 -3.79
N LEU A 350 -21.96 -11.28 -3.83
CA LEU A 350 -22.00 -12.19 -4.99
C LEU A 350 -23.42 -12.70 -5.27
N LEU A 351 -24.19 -13.01 -4.22
CA LEU A 351 -25.61 -13.35 -4.31
C LEU A 351 -26.44 -12.18 -4.85
N SER A 352 -26.20 -10.96 -4.36
CA SER A 352 -26.89 -9.75 -4.83
C SER A 352 -26.56 -9.44 -6.29
N PHE A 353 -25.32 -9.66 -6.72
CA PHE A 353 -24.90 -9.50 -8.11
C PHE A 353 -25.49 -10.58 -9.03
N HIS A 354 -25.51 -11.86 -8.60
CA HIS A 354 -26.17 -12.93 -9.35
C HIS A 354 -27.67 -12.67 -9.52
N LEU A 355 -28.33 -12.13 -8.49
CA LEU A 355 -29.74 -11.73 -8.54
C LEU A 355 -29.96 -10.49 -9.42
N SER A 356 -29.05 -9.51 -9.38
CA SER A 356 -29.13 -8.29 -10.21
C SER A 356 -28.85 -8.57 -11.69
N PHE A 357 -27.95 -9.51 -12.00
CA PHE A 357 -27.65 -9.93 -13.37
C PHE A 357 -28.79 -10.75 -13.99
N SER A 358 -29.62 -11.40 -13.16
CA SER A 358 -30.86 -12.04 -13.63
C SER A 358 -32.02 -11.06 -13.81
N ALA A 359 -31.88 -9.81 -13.33
CA ALA A 359 -32.90 -8.78 -13.34
C ALA A 359 -32.42 -7.57 -14.16
N GLU A 360 -32.24 -7.76 -15.47
CA GLU A 360 -31.92 -6.65 -16.36
C GLU A 360 -33.16 -5.81 -16.65
N SER A 361 -33.39 -4.78 -15.83
CA SER A 361 -34.01 -3.52 -16.26
C SER A 361 -33.57 -2.38 -15.34
N SER A 362 -32.73 -1.49 -15.89
CA SER A 362 -32.43 -0.11 -15.48
C SER A 362 -32.28 0.25 -13.98
N SER A 363 -31.17 0.93 -13.66
CA SER A 363 -30.98 1.94 -12.59
C SER A 363 -30.36 1.57 -11.22
N SER A 364 -30.07 0.32 -10.89
CA SER A 364 -29.66 -0.03 -9.50
C SER A 364 -28.15 -0.06 -9.17
N THR A 365 -27.25 0.18 -10.13
CA THR A 365 -25.79 0.20 -9.85
C THR A 365 -25.33 1.46 -9.08
N ALA A 366 -26.13 2.52 -9.08
CA ALA A 366 -25.82 3.80 -8.43
C ALA A 366 -25.78 3.74 -6.88
N LEU A 367 -26.53 2.82 -6.25
CA LEU A 367 -26.65 2.73 -4.79
C LEU A 367 -25.46 2.03 -4.12
N PHE A 368 -24.78 1.12 -4.82
CA PHE A 368 -23.66 0.35 -4.25
C PHE A 368 -22.36 1.16 -4.13
N LEU A 369 -22.14 2.16 -4.99
CA LEU A 369 -20.97 3.04 -4.93
C LEU A 369 -21.20 4.28 -4.06
N ALA A 370 -22.43 4.76 -3.92
CA ALA A 370 -22.71 6.04 -3.24
C ALA A 370 -22.67 5.94 -1.70
N CYS A 371 -23.24 4.89 -1.10
CA CYS A 371 -23.49 4.88 0.34
C CYS A 371 -22.22 4.75 1.22
N PRO A 372 -21.27 3.82 0.96
CA PRO A 372 -20.07 3.69 1.77
C PRO A 372 -19.03 4.78 1.48
N VAL A 373 -18.91 5.22 0.22
CA VAL A 373 -17.91 6.21 -0.24
C VAL A 373 -18.26 7.62 0.22
N TYR A 374 -19.55 8.00 0.18
CA TYR A 374 -20.00 9.32 0.63
C TYR A 374 -19.91 9.46 2.16
N LEU A 375 -20.24 8.41 2.91
CA LEU A 375 -20.07 8.38 4.37
C LEU A 375 -18.59 8.29 4.79
N MET A 376 -17.72 7.61 4.04
CA MET A 376 -16.28 7.55 4.28
C MET A 376 -15.54 8.84 3.89
N THR A 377 -15.91 9.50 2.80
CA THR A 377 -15.35 10.82 2.44
C THR A 377 -15.72 11.88 3.48
N ILE A 378 -16.96 11.86 3.98
CA ILE A 378 -17.37 12.69 5.11
C ILE A 378 -16.57 12.30 6.37
N TYR A 379 -16.38 11.02 6.66
CA TYR A 379 -15.63 10.59 7.86
C TYR A 379 -14.13 10.94 7.79
N ILE A 380 -13.49 10.77 6.64
CA ILE A 380 -12.08 11.14 6.42
C ILE A 380 -11.93 12.67 6.42
N PHE A 381 -12.83 13.40 5.76
CA PHE A 381 -12.87 14.87 5.81
C PHE A 381 -13.10 15.37 7.24
N LEU A 382 -13.98 14.72 8.01
CA LEU A 382 -14.19 14.98 9.44
C LEU A 382 -12.93 14.64 10.25
N CYS A 383 -12.21 13.56 9.95
CA CYS A 383 -10.92 13.24 10.58
C CYS A 383 -9.83 14.28 10.26
N SER A 384 -9.78 14.77 9.02
CA SER A 384 -8.91 15.87 8.58
C SER A 384 -9.28 17.19 9.25
N LEU A 385 -10.59 17.49 9.41
CA LEU A 385 -11.13 18.61 10.17
C LEU A 385 -10.86 18.48 11.67
N GLN A 386 -10.87 17.27 12.23
CA GLN A 386 -10.51 17.00 13.62
C GLN A 386 -9.01 17.26 13.82
N CYS A 387 -8.18 16.85 12.87
CA CYS A 387 -6.75 17.16 12.84
C CYS A 387 -6.50 18.68 12.75
N LEU A 388 -7.27 19.41 11.92
CA LEU A 388 -7.23 20.88 11.83
C LEU A 388 -7.75 21.58 13.09
N ARG A 389 -8.80 21.05 13.73
CA ARG A 389 -9.32 21.58 15.00
C ARG A 389 -8.32 21.37 16.14
N MET A 390 -7.62 20.24 16.17
CA MET A 390 -6.57 19.98 17.16
C MET A 390 -5.32 20.85 16.93
N THR A 391 -4.94 21.16 15.70
CA THR A 391 -3.88 22.15 15.41
C THR A 391 -4.30 23.57 15.79
N ALA A 392 -5.56 23.97 15.57
CA ALA A 392 -6.06 25.29 15.98
C ALA A 392 -6.19 25.46 17.50
N VAL A 393 -6.46 24.38 18.25
CA VAL A 393 -6.51 24.38 19.72
C VAL A 393 -5.10 24.37 20.32
N THR A 394 -4.17 23.59 19.75
CA THR A 394 -2.77 23.57 20.22
C THR A 394 -2.00 24.83 19.85
N TRP A 395 -2.28 25.46 18.70
CA TRP A 395 -1.70 26.76 18.35
C TRP A 395 -2.19 27.88 19.28
N ARG A 396 -3.48 27.85 19.66
CA ARG A 396 -4.03 28.74 20.72
C ARG A 396 -3.43 28.47 22.10
N ALA A 397 -3.14 27.21 22.44
CA ALA A 397 -2.46 26.85 23.69
C ALA A 397 -0.97 27.25 23.70
N ALA A 398 -0.28 27.13 22.57
CA ALA A 398 1.12 27.55 22.41
C ALA A 398 1.28 29.08 22.37
N ARG A 399 0.27 29.81 21.88
CA ARG A 399 0.23 31.29 21.96
C ARG A 399 -0.01 31.78 23.39
N ARG A 400 -0.84 31.09 24.19
CA ARG A 400 -1.04 31.41 25.62
C ARG A 400 0.21 31.17 26.47
N ARG A 401 0.97 30.10 26.22
CA ARG A 401 2.24 29.84 26.94
C ARG A 401 3.36 30.82 26.59
N ARG A 402 3.25 31.56 25.48
CA ARG A 402 4.22 32.58 25.07
C ARG A 402 3.94 33.97 25.67
N LEU A 403 2.79 34.15 26.33
CA LEU A 403 2.35 35.42 26.91
C LEU A 403 2.36 35.42 28.45
N THR A 404 2.74 34.31 29.09
CA THR A 404 2.98 34.26 30.53
C THR A 404 4.46 34.53 30.80
N PRO A 405 4.84 35.65 31.44
CA PRO A 405 6.23 35.89 31.84
C PRO A 405 6.59 34.92 32.96
N THR A 406 7.61 34.09 32.76
CA THR A 406 8.24 33.33 33.84
C THR A 406 9.22 34.26 34.58
N GLU A 407 8.99 34.51 35.86
CA GLU A 407 9.95 35.20 36.75
C GLU A 407 11.28 34.42 36.84
N PRO A 408 12.43 35.10 36.96
CA PRO A 408 13.72 34.45 37.20
C PRO A 408 13.93 34.21 38.71
N MET A 409 14.17 32.95 39.11
CA MET A 409 14.65 32.64 40.46
C MET A 409 16.16 32.89 40.57
N THR A 410 16.53 33.89 41.36
CA THR A 410 17.87 34.07 41.95
C THR A 410 17.80 33.92 43.47
N GLY A 411 18.72 33.15 44.03
CA GLY A 411 18.92 32.93 45.48
C GLY A 411 18.78 31.43 45.82
N GLY A 412 19.73 30.74 46.44
CA GLY A 412 20.80 31.14 47.33
C GLY A 412 20.82 30.14 48.49
N LEU A 413 21.96 29.49 48.71
CA LEU A 413 22.36 28.65 49.85
C LEU A 413 21.27 28.25 50.88
N LYS A 414 20.90 26.97 50.90
CA LYS A 414 20.55 26.14 52.08
C LYS A 414 20.06 24.81 51.52
N TRP A 415 20.71 23.68 51.82
CA TRP A 415 20.17 22.29 51.80
C TRP A 415 21.26 21.21 51.94
N LEU A 416 22.55 21.57 51.93
CA LEU A 416 23.66 20.62 52.18
C LEU A 416 24.09 20.52 53.66
N SER A 417 23.16 20.66 54.60
CA SER A 417 23.41 20.41 56.04
C SER A 417 22.65 19.20 56.61
N LEU A 418 22.03 18.36 55.77
CA LEU A 418 21.21 17.22 56.23
C LEU A 418 21.67 15.84 55.74
N LEU A 419 22.86 15.72 55.15
CA LEU A 419 23.45 14.44 54.72
C LEU A 419 24.68 14.03 55.54
N ARG A 420 24.68 14.37 56.83
CA ARG A 420 25.70 13.90 57.79
C ARG A 420 25.05 13.45 59.10
N GLN A 421 24.20 12.43 59.05
CA GLN A 421 23.86 11.63 60.22
C GLN A 421 23.35 10.25 59.78
N ARG A 422 23.94 9.22 60.42
CA ARG A 422 23.56 7.79 60.43
C ARG A 422 24.21 6.89 59.38
N THR A 423 25.48 6.63 59.66
CA THR A 423 26.19 5.36 59.46
C THR A 423 25.60 4.20 60.29
N ALA A 424 25.67 2.99 59.71
CA ALA A 424 25.91 1.67 60.32
C ALA A 424 24.72 0.77 60.80
N PRO A 425 24.89 -0.58 60.91
CA PRO A 425 24.10 -1.60 60.18
C PRO A 425 23.53 -2.74 61.07
N MET A 426 22.73 -3.67 60.53
CA MET A 426 22.56 -5.04 61.09
C MET A 426 21.89 -6.04 60.12
N ALA A 427 22.25 -7.32 60.26
CA ALA A 427 22.01 -8.45 59.36
C ALA A 427 20.92 -9.44 59.92
N PRO A 428 20.82 -10.73 59.50
CA PRO A 428 19.61 -11.35 58.93
C PRO A 428 18.92 -12.42 59.81
N THR A 429 17.71 -12.88 59.47
CA THR A 429 17.08 -14.08 60.10
C THR A 429 16.12 -14.84 59.15
N ALA A 430 15.86 -16.10 59.50
CA ALA A 430 15.56 -17.25 58.63
C ALA A 430 14.09 -17.76 58.62
N THR A 431 13.89 -18.80 57.80
CA THR A 431 12.75 -19.68 57.40
C THR A 431 12.04 -20.53 58.51
N PRO A 432 11.14 -21.55 58.25
CA PRO A 432 9.82 -21.62 57.55
C PRO A 432 8.73 -22.55 58.23
N SER A 433 7.56 -22.76 57.56
CA SER A 433 6.61 -23.94 57.56
C SER A 433 5.50 -24.06 58.66
N PRO A 434 4.46 -24.96 58.62
CA PRO A 434 4.13 -26.08 57.67
C PRO A 434 2.62 -26.42 57.34
N LEU A 435 2.43 -27.38 56.39
CA LEU A 435 1.47 -28.52 56.26
C LEU A 435 -0.09 -28.38 56.35
N LYS A 436 -0.78 -29.00 55.36
CA LYS A 436 -1.88 -29.98 55.57
C LYS A 436 -2.13 -30.88 54.33
N ALA A 437 -2.43 -32.16 54.59
CA ALA A 437 -2.60 -33.27 53.64
C ALA A 437 -3.95 -34.00 53.85
N GLY A 438 -4.38 -34.82 52.87
CA GLY A 438 -5.51 -35.79 52.91
C GLY A 438 -6.54 -35.51 51.80
N HIS A 439 -7.08 -36.43 50.98
CA HIS A 439 -7.25 -37.89 51.05
C HIS A 439 -7.39 -38.53 49.63
N ARG A 440 -7.24 -39.86 49.59
CA ARG A 440 -7.26 -40.82 48.46
C ARG A 440 -8.65 -41.00 47.82
N TYR A 441 -8.70 -41.37 46.54
CA TYR A 441 -9.37 -42.58 46.00
C TYR A 441 -8.99 -42.78 44.51
N ALA A 442 -8.67 -44.02 44.13
CA ALA A 442 -8.52 -44.58 42.78
C ALA A 442 -9.02 -46.04 42.84
N PRO A 443 -9.18 -46.83 41.76
CA PRO A 443 -9.08 -46.52 40.31
C PRO A 443 -10.25 -47.10 39.45
N ALA A 444 -10.28 -46.78 38.15
CA ALA A 444 -10.83 -47.67 37.12
C ALA A 444 -10.00 -47.55 35.83
N ALA A 445 -9.58 -48.70 35.31
CA ALA A 445 -8.61 -48.90 34.24
C ALA A 445 -9.21 -48.75 32.84
N GLY A 446 -8.37 -48.38 31.87
CA GLY A 446 -8.66 -48.38 30.43
C GLY A 446 -7.38 -48.11 29.64
N ASP A 447 -6.93 -49.11 28.92
CA ASP A 447 -5.53 -49.42 28.59
C ASP A 447 -5.12 -49.01 27.15
N ARG A 448 -3.87 -48.52 27.01
CA ARG A 448 -2.87 -48.76 25.93
C ARG A 448 -2.21 -47.52 25.30
N GLY A 449 -0.89 -47.44 25.50
CA GLY A 449 0.04 -46.59 24.74
C GLY A 449 1.24 -46.09 25.55
N ALA A 450 2.15 -46.99 25.93
CA ALA A 450 3.23 -46.75 26.89
C ALA A 450 4.33 -45.76 26.42
N CYS A 451 4.59 -44.72 27.21
CA CYS A 451 5.85 -43.96 27.23
C CYS A 451 6.64 -44.33 28.49
N ARG A 452 7.87 -44.80 28.34
CA ARG A 452 8.75 -45.22 29.44
C ARG A 452 9.67 -44.04 29.85
N LEU A 453 9.55 -43.59 31.10
CA LEU A 453 10.35 -42.51 31.69
C LEU A 453 11.70 -43.08 32.17
N ILE A 454 12.83 -42.51 31.74
CA ILE A 454 14.16 -42.88 32.25
C ILE A 454 14.87 -41.59 32.69
N HIS A 455 14.90 -41.37 34.00
CA HIS A 455 15.66 -40.37 34.77
C HIS A 455 15.21 -38.89 34.79
N THR A 456 15.12 -38.35 36.02
CA THR A 456 14.84 -36.96 36.38
C THR A 456 16.12 -36.23 36.83
N ILE A 457 16.41 -35.05 36.26
CA ILE A 457 17.32 -34.04 36.84
C ILE A 457 16.68 -32.65 36.67
N GLY A 458 16.20 -32.05 37.75
CA GLY A 458 16.01 -30.60 37.92
C GLY A 458 14.94 -29.85 37.09
N PRO A 459 14.45 -28.68 37.57
CA PRO A 459 13.22 -28.07 37.06
C PRO A 459 13.51 -27.09 35.92
N SER A 460 13.58 -27.60 34.69
CA SER A 460 13.22 -26.90 33.45
C SER A 460 13.66 -27.74 32.25
N GLN A 461 12.77 -27.90 31.27
CA GLN A 461 12.92 -28.65 30.00
C GLN A 461 12.45 -30.12 30.04
N VAL A 462 11.26 -30.38 29.50
CA VAL A 462 10.81 -31.72 29.08
C VAL A 462 11.12 -31.88 27.59
N LYS A 463 11.97 -32.85 27.22
CA LYS A 463 12.22 -33.26 25.83
C LYS A 463 11.51 -34.58 25.55
N TYR A 464 10.70 -34.63 24.50
CA TYR A 464 10.21 -35.87 23.92
C TYR A 464 11.07 -36.23 22.70
N VAL A 465 11.50 -37.50 22.60
CA VAL A 465 12.19 -38.05 21.42
C VAL A 465 11.35 -39.21 20.89
N CYS A 466 10.83 -39.08 19.67
CA CYS A 466 10.29 -40.20 18.91
C CYS A 466 11.38 -40.70 17.95
N ARG A 467 11.69 -42.00 18.00
CA ARG A 467 12.67 -42.65 17.12
C ARG A 467 11.97 -43.24 15.89
N GLY A 468 12.47 -42.90 14.71
CA GLY A 468 12.53 -43.80 13.56
C GLY A 468 11.46 -43.62 12.47
N TYR A 469 11.71 -42.73 11.51
CA TYR A 469 11.72 -43.04 10.07
C TYR A 469 12.64 -42.05 9.35
N THR A 470 13.58 -42.59 8.60
CA THR A 470 14.63 -41.90 7.86
C THR A 470 14.13 -41.47 6.48
N ALA A 471 14.07 -40.15 6.22
CA ALA A 471 14.24 -39.57 4.89
C ALA A 471 14.64 -38.08 5.03
N HIS A 472 15.74 -37.70 4.40
CA HIS A 472 16.35 -36.38 4.38
C HIS A 472 15.58 -35.46 3.41
N PRO A 473 15.25 -34.20 3.76
CA PRO A 473 15.93 -33.10 3.06
C PRO A 473 16.16 -31.86 3.94
N LEU A 474 17.43 -31.58 4.23
CA LEU A 474 17.96 -30.38 4.91
C LEU A 474 17.86 -29.07 4.10
N PHE A 475 16.94 -28.97 3.12
CA PHE A 475 16.76 -27.77 2.29
C PHE A 475 15.49 -26.95 2.65
N VAL A 476 14.53 -27.55 3.35
CA VAL A 476 13.23 -26.90 3.63
C VAL A 476 13.20 -26.20 5.01
N ARG A 477 14.06 -26.60 5.94
CA ARG A 477 14.02 -26.11 7.33
C ARG A 477 14.65 -24.71 7.52
N THR A 478 15.59 -24.34 6.67
CA THR A 478 16.25 -23.02 6.73
C THR A 478 15.39 -21.88 6.16
N VAL A 479 14.35 -22.20 5.39
CA VAL A 479 13.40 -21.23 4.84
C VAL A 479 12.20 -21.02 5.77
N LEU A 480 11.73 -22.06 6.46
CA LEU A 480 10.58 -21.94 7.36
C LEU A 480 10.91 -21.28 8.72
N GLU A 481 12.07 -21.56 9.33
CA GLU A 481 12.39 -21.01 10.66
C GLU A 481 12.79 -19.52 10.64
N ARG A 482 13.10 -18.94 9.47
CA ARG A 482 13.25 -17.47 9.32
C ARG A 482 11.92 -16.71 9.29
N THR A 483 10.78 -17.40 9.38
CA THR A 483 9.45 -16.80 9.22
C THR A 483 8.66 -16.71 10.55
N ILE A 484 9.21 -17.22 11.66
CA ILE A 484 8.45 -17.46 12.91
C ILE A 484 8.77 -16.46 14.05
N SER A 485 9.62 -15.45 13.81
CA SER A 485 9.99 -14.47 14.86
C SER A 485 9.90 -12.99 14.46
N GLU A 486 8.89 -12.61 13.66
CA GLU A 486 8.52 -11.19 13.53
C GLU A 486 6.99 -10.99 13.47
N PRO A 487 6.39 -10.17 14.36
CA PRO A 487 5.03 -9.69 14.20
C PRO A 487 5.04 -8.55 13.17
N VAL A 488 5.22 -8.88 11.89
CA VAL A 488 5.12 -7.94 10.78
C VAL A 488 4.09 -8.46 9.79
N LEU A 489 2.82 -8.16 10.06
CA LEU A 489 1.77 -8.15 9.05
C LEU A 489 1.60 -6.69 8.61
N PHE A 490 1.24 -6.49 7.34
CA PHE A 490 0.92 -5.21 6.67
C PHE A 490 2.05 -4.32 6.15
N GLY A 491 3.29 -4.41 6.63
CA GLY A 491 4.33 -3.45 6.21
C GLY A 491 5.08 -3.75 4.91
N SER A 492 4.88 -4.94 4.30
CA SER A 492 5.86 -5.48 3.34
C SER A 492 5.30 -6.36 2.22
N ALA A 493 3.98 -6.52 2.13
CA ALA A 493 3.36 -7.51 1.23
C ALA A 493 2.39 -6.91 0.19
N LEU A 494 2.18 -5.59 0.20
CA LEU A 494 1.42 -4.80 -0.78
C LEU A 494 1.97 -3.37 -0.82
#